data_AF-A0AA43JN52-F1
#
_entry.id   AF-A0AA43JN52-F1
#
_cell.length_a   1.000
_cell.length_b   1.000
_cell.length_c   1.000
_cell.angle_alpha   90.00
_cell.angle_beta   90.00
_cell.angle_gamma   90.00
#
_symmetry.space_group_name_H-M   'P 1'
#
loop_
_entity.id
_entity.type
_entity.pdbx_description
1 polymer ?
#
loop_
_entity_poly.entity_id
_entity_poly.type
_entity_poly.pdbx_seq_one_letter_code
_entity_poly.pdbx_strand_id
1 'polypeptide(L)'
;MPELLFVVSGLNLLLFGALAVTAVKRTRLEMSPRMRSLGWVAAAAASAFVMGAAQRMMLQATRAGWIENRVSDFVLSEWQLVQSLLAMVLGGVALRAITRVWGPLGRADRMVTVLTDRVVPEDVALGELTEREREVLDAIGSGLLTDAELGEALFIAPSTARTHVKNILRKTGLGNRRELMLV
;
A
#
# COMPACT_ATOMS: atom_id res chain seq x y z
N MET A 1 14.75 24.65 32.77
CA MET A 1 13.90 24.23 31.63
C MET A 1 14.55 24.38 30.23
N PRO A 2 15.42 25.37 29.90
CA PRO A 2 15.94 25.52 28.52
C PRO A 2 16.89 24.39 28.09
N GLU A 3 17.62 23.77 29.01
CA GLU A 3 18.55 22.67 28.69
C GLU A 3 17.84 21.39 28.21
N LEU A 4 16.67 21.07 28.76
CA LEU A 4 15.89 19.89 28.35
C LEU A 4 15.42 20.02 26.90
N LEU A 5 14.98 21.22 26.50
CA LEU A 5 14.52 21.49 25.14
C LEU A 5 15.67 21.48 24.11
N PHE A 6 16.89 21.81 24.55
CA PHE A 6 18.11 21.72 23.73
C PHE A 6 18.49 20.26 23.46
N VAL A 7 18.51 19.45 24.52
CA VAL A 7 18.77 18.01 24.43
C VAL A 7 17.75 17.31 23.52
N VAL A 8 16.46 17.62 23.68
CA VAL A 8 15.39 17.07 22.83
C VAL A 8 15.53 17.50 21.37
N SER A 9 15.93 18.75 21.11
CA SER A 9 16.11 19.25 19.74
C SER A 9 17.31 18.59 19.06
N GLY A 10 18.42 18.39 19.78
CA GLY A 10 19.58 17.65 19.29
C GLY A 10 19.28 16.17 19.00
N LEU A 11 18.55 15.50 19.90
CA LEU A 11 18.10 14.12 19.70
C LEU A 11 17.21 13.97 18.47
N ASN A 12 16.27 14.90 18.26
CA ASN A 12 15.42 14.92 17.07
C ASN A 12 16.24 15.12 15.78
N LEU A 13 17.23 16.02 15.79
CA LEU A 13 18.10 16.24 14.62
C LEU A 13 18.82 14.96 14.19
N LEU A 14 19.38 14.23 15.18
CA LEU A 14 20.08 12.97 14.94
C LEU A 14 19.14 11.86 14.45
N LEU A 15 17.99 11.68 15.12
CA LEU A 15 17.03 10.62 14.80
C LEU A 15 16.44 10.80 13.39
N PHE A 16 15.94 11.99 13.08
CA PHE A 16 15.29 12.26 11.80
C PHE A 16 16.29 12.40 10.65
N GLY A 17 17.52 12.87 10.91
CA GLY A 17 18.61 12.85 9.95
C GLY A 17 19.00 11.43 9.55
N ALA A 18 19.13 10.52 10.52
CA ALA A 18 19.38 9.11 10.25
C ALA A 18 18.24 8.46 9.46
N LEU A 19 16.98 8.75 9.81
CA LEU A 19 15.81 8.26 9.07
C LEU A 19 15.78 8.76 7.63
N ALA A 20 16.11 10.03 7.37
CA ALA A 20 16.18 10.59 6.02
C ALA A 20 17.24 9.86 5.17
N VAL A 21 18.44 9.68 5.70
CA VAL A 21 19.52 8.96 5.01
C VAL A 21 19.13 7.50 4.73
N THR A 22 18.49 6.84 5.69
CA THR A 22 18.05 5.44 5.55
C THR A 22 16.94 5.32 4.52
N ALA A 23 15.97 6.25 4.49
CA ALA A 23 14.91 6.29 3.48
C ALA A 23 15.48 6.51 2.06
N VAL A 24 16.48 7.39 1.91
CA VAL A 24 17.16 7.65 0.62
C VAL A 24 17.99 6.44 0.17
N LYS A 25 18.70 5.77 1.08
CA LYS A 25 19.44 4.54 0.74
C LYS A 25 18.49 3.40 0.34
N ARG A 26 17.39 3.23 1.07
CA ARG A 26 16.41 2.16 0.83
C ARG A 26 15.62 2.37 -0.47
N THR A 27 15.36 3.62 -0.86
CA THR A 27 14.75 3.94 -2.17
C THR A 27 15.66 3.66 -3.36
N ARG A 28 16.99 3.64 -3.17
CA ARG A 28 17.97 3.26 -4.20
C ARG A 28 18.11 1.76 -4.40
N LEU A 29 17.72 0.93 -3.42
CA LEU A 29 17.83 -0.53 -3.47
C LEU A 29 16.46 -1.15 -3.82
N GLU A 30 16.30 -1.58 -5.07
CA GLU A 30 15.26 -2.51 -5.57
C GLU A 30 13.82 -2.28 -5.10
N MET A 31 13.37 -1.02 -5.08
CA MET A 31 11.97 -0.70 -4.82
C MET A 31 11.17 -0.54 -6.12
N SER A 32 9.95 -1.10 -6.13
CA SER A 32 8.99 -0.87 -7.21
C SER A 32 8.80 0.65 -7.44
N PRO A 33 8.46 1.10 -8.67
CA PRO A 33 8.33 2.53 -8.98
C PRO A 33 7.41 3.30 -8.02
N ARG A 34 6.41 2.61 -7.45
CA ARG A 34 5.47 3.17 -6.46
C ARG A 34 6.12 3.33 -5.08
N MET A 35 6.86 2.33 -4.57
CA MET A 35 7.54 2.44 -3.28
C MET A 35 8.66 3.48 -3.29
N ARG A 36 9.32 3.70 -4.44
CA ARG A 36 10.30 4.79 -4.62
C ARG A 36 9.67 6.16 -4.39
N SER A 37 8.47 6.40 -4.93
CA SER A 37 7.77 7.68 -4.73
C SER A 37 7.41 7.93 -3.26
N LEU A 38 6.99 6.88 -2.53
CA LEU A 38 6.68 6.97 -1.10
C LEU A 38 7.92 7.29 -0.26
N GLY A 39 9.06 6.70 -0.60
CA GLY A 39 10.31 6.95 0.12
C GLY A 39 10.89 8.35 -0.13
N TRP A 40 10.70 8.94 -1.32
CA TRP A 40 11.03 10.35 -1.56
C TRP A 40 10.14 11.32 -0.77
N VAL A 41 8.85 11.01 -0.62
CA VAL A 41 7.94 11.78 0.24
C VAL A 41 8.35 11.69 1.71
N ALA A 42 8.67 10.48 2.19
CA ALA A 42 9.18 10.29 3.55
C ALA A 42 10.50 11.03 3.80
N ALA A 43 11.43 11.01 2.82
CA ALA A 43 12.69 11.73 2.90
C ALA A 43 12.48 13.26 2.93
N ALA A 44 11.55 13.79 2.13
CA ALA A 44 11.20 15.20 2.14
C ALA A 44 10.59 15.64 3.48
N ALA A 45 9.66 14.85 4.04
CA ALA A 45 9.06 15.12 5.35
C ALA A 45 10.10 15.08 6.48
N ALA A 46 11.00 14.09 6.47
CA ALA A 46 12.09 14.01 7.44
C ALA A 46 13.05 15.22 7.33
N SER A 47 13.35 15.67 6.11
CA SER A 47 14.21 16.85 5.88
C SER A 47 13.60 18.14 6.43
N ALA A 48 12.29 18.35 6.22
CA ALA A 48 11.58 19.50 6.78
C ALA A 48 11.58 19.48 8.32
N PHE A 49 11.46 18.29 8.92
CA PHE A 49 11.50 18.13 10.37
C PHE A 49 12.88 18.40 10.98
N VAL A 50 13.94 17.88 10.35
CA VAL A 50 15.35 18.13 10.73
C VAL A 50 15.65 19.63 10.69
N MET A 51 15.21 20.31 9.64
CA MET A 51 15.42 21.74 9.47
C MET A 51 14.73 22.57 10.57
N GLY A 52 13.48 22.22 10.93
CA GLY A 52 12.77 22.87 12.04
C GLY A 52 13.39 22.57 13.42
N ALA A 53 13.95 21.38 13.62
CA ALA A 53 14.68 21.05 14.84
C ALA A 53 15.98 21.84 14.98
N ALA A 54 16.76 21.96 13.90
CA ALA A 54 17.97 22.78 13.85
C ALA A 54 17.69 24.24 14.19
N GLN A 55 16.61 24.80 13.64
CA GLN A 55 16.22 26.18 13.90
C GLN A 55 15.85 26.42 15.37
N ARG A 56 15.09 25.52 15.99
CA ARG A 56 14.78 25.61 17.43
C ARG A 56 16.03 25.55 18.30
N MET A 57 16.99 24.70 17.93
CA MET A 57 18.26 24.56 18.64
C MET A 57 19.09 25.86 18.54
N MET A 58 19.14 26.47 17.36
CA MET A 58 19.82 27.75 17.12
C MET A 58 19.22 28.87 17.99
N LEU A 59 17.89 28.98 18.05
CA LEU A 59 17.20 29.97 18.88
C LEU A 59 17.46 29.78 20.38
N GLN A 60 17.58 28.54 20.83
CA GLN A 60 17.91 28.23 22.22
C GLN A 60 19.35 28.59 22.55
N ALA A 61 20.29 28.35 21.65
CA ALA A 61 21.69 28.76 21.81
C ALA A 61 21.82 30.30 21.92
N THR A 62 21.05 31.06 21.13
CA THR A 62 21.00 32.53 21.26
C THR A 62 20.38 32.96 22.58
N ARG A 63 19.25 32.37 23.00
CA ARG A 63 18.62 32.68 24.30
C ARG A 63 19.50 32.33 25.51
N ALA A 64 20.36 31.33 25.38
CA ALA A 64 21.32 30.97 26.41
C ALA A 64 22.53 31.93 26.45
N GLY A 65 22.64 32.86 25.50
CA GLY A 65 23.76 33.81 25.41
C GLY A 65 25.02 33.24 24.75
N TRP A 66 24.93 32.08 24.09
CA TRP A 66 26.08 31.42 23.48
C TRP A 66 26.42 32.00 22.09
N ILE A 67 25.50 32.77 21.49
CA ILE A 67 25.63 33.36 20.15
C ILE A 67 25.17 34.82 20.20
N GLU A 68 25.91 35.70 19.54
CA GLU A 68 25.66 37.13 19.47
C GLU A 68 24.34 37.45 18.72
N ASN A 69 23.54 38.40 19.22
CA ASN A 69 22.16 38.69 18.77
C ASN A 69 22.02 39.03 17.27
N ARG A 70 23.10 39.40 16.59
CA ARG A 70 23.07 39.69 15.13
C ARG A 70 22.69 38.46 14.30
N VAL A 71 22.94 37.25 14.81
CA VAL A 71 22.62 35.99 14.13
C VAL A 71 21.15 35.61 14.32
N SER A 72 20.51 35.98 15.45
CA SER A 72 19.10 35.66 15.68
C SER A 72 18.17 36.43 14.75
N ASP A 73 18.48 37.69 14.46
CA ASP A 73 17.66 38.53 13.59
C ASP A 73 17.68 38.02 12.13
N PHE A 74 18.83 37.52 11.68
CA PHE A 74 18.96 36.88 10.37
C PHE A 74 18.20 35.54 10.29
N VAL A 75 18.25 34.73 11.35
CA VAL A 75 17.57 33.43 11.42
C VAL A 75 16.04 33.57 11.56
N LEU A 76 15.56 34.65 12.17
CA LEU A 76 14.13 34.89 12.43
C LEU A 76 13.40 35.65 11.31
N SER A 77 14.09 36.41 10.46
CA SER A 77 13.46 37.30 9.46
C SER A 77 13.26 36.63 8.10
N GLU A 78 14.33 36.41 7.35
CA GLU A 78 14.26 35.97 5.94
C GLU A 78 14.27 34.45 5.81
N TRP A 79 14.94 33.77 6.73
CA TRP A 79 15.12 32.32 6.68
C TRP A 79 13.83 31.54 6.98
N GLN A 80 12.96 32.06 7.84
CA GLN A 80 11.65 31.46 8.16
C GLN A 80 10.74 31.38 6.92
N LEU A 81 10.79 32.40 6.06
CA LEU A 81 10.03 32.45 4.82
C LEU A 81 10.52 31.40 3.83
N VAL A 82 11.85 31.26 3.68
CA VAL A 82 12.46 30.24 2.83
C VAL A 82 12.05 28.83 3.27
N GLN A 83 12.04 28.55 4.57
CA GLN A 83 11.58 27.24 5.07
C GLN A 83 10.09 26.99 4.84
N SER A 84 9.25 28.01 5.04
CA SER A 84 7.80 27.87 4.86
C SER A 84 7.45 27.64 3.39
N LEU A 85 8.12 28.32 2.48
CA LEU A 85 7.98 28.12 1.04
C LEU A 85 8.46 26.72 0.62
N LEU A 86 9.60 26.27 1.13
CA LEU A 86 10.11 24.93 0.85
C LEU A 86 9.16 23.85 1.37
N ALA A 87 8.64 23.99 2.59
CA ALA A 87 7.68 23.07 3.18
C ALA A 87 6.36 23.03 2.37
N MET A 88 5.88 24.20 1.91
CA MET A 88 4.68 24.30 1.06
C MET A 88 4.86 23.54 -0.26
N VAL A 89 6.00 23.74 -0.94
CA VAL A 89 6.32 23.06 -2.21
C VAL A 89 6.42 21.55 -2.01
N LEU A 90 7.15 21.10 -0.97
CA LEU A 90 7.29 19.68 -0.66
C LEU A 90 5.96 19.05 -0.27
N GLY A 91 5.12 19.75 0.50
CA GLY A 91 3.76 19.32 0.86
C GLY A 91 2.87 19.16 -0.37
N GLY A 92 2.90 20.11 -1.32
CA GLY A 92 2.17 20.02 -2.58
C GLY A 92 2.61 18.86 -3.46
N VAL A 93 3.93 18.61 -3.56
CA VAL A 93 4.48 17.46 -4.28
C VAL A 93 4.09 16.14 -3.62
N ALA A 94 4.16 16.06 -2.29
CA ALA A 94 3.76 14.89 -1.52
C ALA A 94 2.27 14.57 -1.70
N LEU A 95 1.40 15.59 -1.59
CA LEU A 95 -0.04 15.44 -1.79
C LEU A 95 -0.36 14.94 -3.20
N ARG A 96 0.31 15.48 -4.23
CA ARG A 96 0.14 15.05 -5.62
C ARG A 96 0.64 13.63 -5.86
N ALA A 97 1.71 13.22 -5.19
CA ALA A 97 2.21 11.85 -5.25
C ALA A 97 1.25 10.86 -4.56
N ILE A 98 0.78 11.19 -3.35
CA ILE A 98 -0.18 10.39 -2.58
C ILE A 98 -1.47 10.19 -3.38
N THR A 99 -2.06 11.27 -3.90
CA THR A 99 -3.32 11.20 -4.67
C THR A 99 -3.18 10.38 -5.96
N ARG A 100 -2.03 10.42 -6.65
CA ARG A 100 -1.76 9.55 -7.80
C ARG A 100 -1.60 8.07 -7.44
N VAL A 101 -1.10 7.76 -6.25
CA VAL A 101 -0.87 6.38 -5.78
C VAL A 101 -2.14 5.77 -5.17
N TRP A 102 -2.96 6.57 -4.49
CA TRP A 102 -4.19 6.13 -3.82
C TRP A 102 -5.41 6.05 -4.75
N GLY A 103 -5.48 6.89 -5.79
CA GLY A 103 -6.57 6.85 -6.78
C GLY A 103 -6.80 5.48 -7.45
N PRO A 104 -5.75 4.72 -7.81
CA PRO A 104 -5.89 3.35 -8.32
C PRO A 104 -6.43 2.33 -7.31
N LEU A 105 -6.14 2.46 -6.01
CA LEU A 105 -6.58 1.49 -4.99
C LEU A 105 -8.10 1.52 -4.82
N GLY A 106 -8.72 2.71 -4.81
CA GLY A 106 -10.19 2.85 -4.77
C GLY A 106 -10.92 2.48 -6.08
N ARG A 107 -10.18 2.18 -7.16
CA ARG A 107 -10.78 1.60 -8.40
C ARG A 107 -10.66 0.08 -8.42
N ALA A 108 -9.54 -0.45 -7.94
CA ALA A 108 -9.35 -1.89 -7.78
C ALA A 108 -10.39 -2.48 -6.81
N ASP A 109 -10.65 -1.79 -5.70
CA ASP A 109 -11.65 -2.21 -4.71
C ASP A 109 -13.06 -2.31 -5.31
N ARG A 110 -13.48 -1.28 -6.07
CA ARG A 110 -14.76 -1.31 -6.82
C ARG A 110 -14.82 -2.38 -7.90
N MET A 111 -13.72 -2.66 -8.58
CA MET A 111 -13.68 -3.73 -9.58
C MET A 111 -13.76 -5.10 -8.91
N VAL A 112 -13.10 -5.30 -7.76
CA VAL A 112 -13.22 -6.53 -6.99
C VAL A 112 -14.66 -6.72 -6.53
N THR A 113 -15.31 -5.69 -5.96
CA THR A 113 -16.72 -5.79 -5.55
C THR A 113 -17.64 -6.13 -6.71
N VAL A 114 -17.51 -5.48 -7.88
CA VAL A 114 -18.34 -5.78 -9.06
C VAL A 114 -18.08 -7.17 -9.63
N LEU A 115 -16.85 -7.68 -9.51
CA LEU A 115 -16.51 -9.03 -9.94
C LEU A 115 -17.03 -10.07 -8.95
N THR A 116 -16.92 -9.84 -7.64
CA THR A 116 -17.43 -10.74 -6.60
C THR A 116 -18.95 -10.74 -6.51
N ASP A 117 -19.62 -9.60 -6.75
CA ASP A 117 -21.09 -9.50 -6.73
C ASP A 117 -21.74 -10.14 -7.98
N ARG A 118 -20.93 -10.49 -8.99
CA ARG A 118 -21.35 -11.30 -10.15
C ARG A 118 -21.04 -12.78 -10.02
N VAL A 119 -20.29 -13.18 -8.98
CA VAL A 119 -20.11 -14.60 -8.66
C VAL A 119 -21.37 -15.04 -7.94
N VAL A 120 -22.25 -15.69 -8.71
CA VAL A 120 -23.41 -16.52 -8.36
C VAL A 120 -24.00 -16.30 -6.95
N PRO A 121 -25.28 -15.88 -6.81
CA PRO A 121 -25.98 -15.91 -5.53
C PRO A 121 -25.87 -17.30 -4.90
N GLU A 122 -25.11 -17.38 -3.81
CA GLU A 122 -24.60 -18.58 -3.14
C GLU A 122 -25.69 -19.66 -2.89
N ASP A 123 -26.94 -19.24 -2.67
CA ASP A 123 -28.02 -20.12 -2.24
C ASP A 123 -28.88 -20.74 -3.35
N VAL A 124 -28.98 -20.12 -4.54
CA VAL A 124 -30.00 -20.53 -5.52
C VAL A 124 -29.45 -21.52 -6.55
N ALA A 125 -28.21 -21.35 -7.02
CA ALA A 125 -27.64 -22.21 -8.07
C ALA A 125 -26.93 -23.46 -7.54
N LEU A 126 -26.35 -23.41 -6.33
CA LEU A 126 -25.71 -24.57 -5.70
C LEU A 126 -26.72 -25.60 -5.18
N GLY A 127 -27.98 -25.19 -4.95
CA GLY A 127 -29.06 -26.09 -4.54
C GLY A 127 -29.50 -27.09 -5.63
N GLU A 128 -29.26 -26.79 -6.91
CA GLU A 128 -29.68 -27.64 -8.04
C GLU A 128 -28.63 -28.68 -8.48
N LEU A 129 -27.44 -28.63 -7.89
CA LEU A 129 -26.38 -29.60 -8.17
C LEU A 129 -26.70 -30.94 -7.49
N THR A 130 -26.52 -32.02 -8.24
CA THR A 130 -26.55 -33.37 -7.66
C THR A 130 -25.34 -33.57 -6.78
N GLU A 131 -25.39 -34.54 -5.86
CA GLU A 131 -24.27 -34.85 -4.96
C GLU A 131 -22.95 -35.04 -5.72
N ARG A 132 -23.00 -35.78 -6.84
CA ARG A 132 -21.82 -36.04 -7.66
C ARG A 132 -21.29 -34.79 -8.37
N GLU A 133 -22.18 -33.86 -8.73
CA GLU A 133 -21.78 -32.57 -9.31
C GLU A 133 -21.16 -31.64 -8.26
N ARG A 134 -21.60 -31.73 -7.01
CA ARG A 134 -21.01 -30.99 -5.88
C ARG A 134 -19.59 -31.48 -5.59
N GLU A 135 -19.38 -32.79 -5.51
CA GLU A 135 -18.04 -33.39 -5.36
C GLU A 135 -17.07 -32.97 -6.48
N VAL A 136 -17.56 -32.88 -7.73
CA VAL A 136 -16.77 -32.40 -8.87
C VAL A 136 -16.46 -30.90 -8.75
N LEU A 137 -17.41 -30.09 -8.27
CA LEU A 137 -17.21 -28.67 -8.05
C LEU A 137 -16.16 -28.42 -6.95
N ASP A 138 -16.25 -29.12 -5.82
CA ASP A 138 -15.29 -29.02 -4.71
C ASP A 138 -13.87 -29.39 -5.15
N ALA A 139 -13.75 -30.44 -5.98
CA ALA A 139 -12.49 -30.84 -6.58
C ALA A 139 -11.89 -29.77 -7.51
N ILE A 140 -12.73 -28.99 -8.20
CA ILE A 140 -12.27 -27.84 -9.00
C ILE A 140 -11.86 -26.66 -8.10
N GLY A 141 -12.64 -26.36 -7.07
CA GLY A 141 -12.34 -25.31 -6.08
C GLY A 141 -11.03 -25.55 -5.32
N SER A 142 -10.68 -26.82 -5.09
CA SER A 142 -9.39 -27.22 -4.51
C SER A 142 -8.20 -27.17 -5.48
N GLY A 143 -8.42 -26.87 -6.76
CA GLY A 143 -7.35 -26.59 -7.73
C GLY A 143 -7.14 -27.63 -8.83
N LEU A 144 -8.05 -28.60 -9.02
CA LEU A 144 -7.94 -29.57 -10.13
C LEU A 144 -8.49 -28.98 -11.45
N LEU A 145 -7.61 -28.78 -12.44
CA LEU A 145 -7.88 -27.97 -13.62
C LEU A 145 -8.16 -28.78 -14.89
N THR A 146 -7.91 -30.08 -14.89
CA THR A 146 -8.11 -30.96 -16.05
C THR A 146 -9.15 -32.06 -15.80
N ASP A 147 -9.69 -32.63 -16.88
CA ASP A 147 -10.59 -33.80 -16.80
C ASP A 147 -9.86 -35.05 -16.30
N ALA A 148 -8.55 -35.14 -16.56
CA ALA A 148 -7.70 -36.24 -16.12
C ALA A 148 -7.46 -36.20 -14.61
N GLU A 149 -7.08 -35.04 -14.08
CA GLU A 149 -6.91 -34.82 -12.64
C GLU A 149 -8.21 -35.08 -11.86
N LEU A 150 -9.35 -34.62 -12.39
CA LEU A 150 -10.65 -34.91 -11.80
C LEU A 150 -10.99 -36.40 -11.86
N GLY A 151 -10.68 -37.06 -12.98
CA GLY A 151 -10.90 -38.49 -13.14
C GLY A 151 -10.08 -39.33 -12.15
N GLU A 152 -8.83 -38.94 -11.93
CA GLU A 152 -7.94 -39.57 -10.96
C GLU A 152 -8.41 -39.34 -9.51
N ALA A 153 -8.70 -38.09 -9.15
CA ALA A 153 -9.12 -37.73 -7.79
C ALA A 153 -10.47 -38.34 -7.40
N LEU A 154 -11.41 -38.43 -8.35
CA LEU A 154 -12.78 -38.88 -8.11
C LEU A 154 -13.01 -40.33 -8.57
N PHE A 155 -11.97 -41.03 -9.02
CA PHE A 155 -12.02 -42.41 -9.52
C PHE A 155 -13.07 -42.63 -10.63
N ILE A 156 -13.10 -41.73 -11.62
CA ILE A 156 -14.00 -41.80 -12.79
C ILE A 156 -13.23 -41.61 -14.11
N ALA A 157 -13.83 -42.06 -15.21
CA ALA A 157 -13.27 -41.80 -16.53
C ALA A 157 -13.21 -40.28 -16.81
N PRO A 158 -12.15 -39.76 -17.46
CA PRO A 158 -12.05 -38.33 -17.82
C PRO A 158 -13.22 -37.83 -18.68
N SER A 159 -13.80 -38.69 -19.51
CA SER A 159 -15.01 -38.39 -20.30
C SER A 159 -16.25 -38.15 -19.42
N THR A 160 -16.37 -38.88 -18.31
CA THR A 160 -17.43 -38.71 -17.32
C THR A 160 -17.23 -37.42 -16.54
N ALA A 161 -16.00 -37.12 -16.11
CA ALA A 161 -15.65 -35.85 -15.45
C ALA A 161 -16.02 -34.65 -16.34
N ARG A 162 -15.66 -34.70 -17.63
CA ARG A 162 -16.05 -33.67 -18.62
C ARG A 162 -17.57 -33.46 -18.69
N THR A 163 -18.33 -34.55 -18.62
CA THR A 163 -19.79 -34.50 -18.67
C THR A 163 -20.36 -33.81 -17.43
N HIS A 164 -19.84 -34.13 -16.24
CA HIS A 164 -20.21 -33.44 -15.00
C HIS A 164 -19.88 -31.94 -15.08
N VAL A 165 -18.66 -31.56 -15.50
CA VAL A 165 -18.27 -30.15 -15.67
C VAL A 165 -19.21 -29.39 -16.60
N LYS A 166 -19.59 -30.00 -17.74
CA LYS A 166 -20.53 -29.40 -18.69
C LYS A 166 -21.92 -29.21 -18.08
N ASN A 167 -22.40 -30.17 -17.29
CA ASN A 167 -23.69 -30.07 -16.62
C ASN A 167 -23.68 -29.00 -15.51
N ILE A 168 -22.58 -28.90 -14.75
CA ILE A 168 -22.39 -27.87 -13.72
C ILE A 168 -22.44 -26.49 -14.37
N LEU A 169 -21.64 -26.24 -15.41
CA LEU A 169 -21.65 -24.95 -16.14
C LEU A 169 -23.04 -24.58 -16.65
N ARG A 170 -23.80 -25.57 -17.15
CA ARG A 170 -25.18 -25.35 -17.60
C ARG A 170 -26.12 -24.98 -16.45
N LYS A 171 -25.98 -25.60 -15.28
CA LYS A 171 -26.83 -25.36 -14.10
C LYS A 171 -26.46 -24.05 -13.39
N THR A 172 -25.18 -23.72 -13.29
CA THR A 172 -24.71 -22.48 -12.64
C THR A 172 -24.77 -21.26 -13.55
N GLY A 173 -24.96 -21.46 -14.87
CA GLY A 173 -24.98 -20.39 -15.86
C GLY A 173 -23.61 -19.78 -16.14
N LEU A 174 -22.53 -20.39 -15.63
CA LEU A 174 -21.17 -19.91 -15.79
C LEU A 174 -20.62 -20.24 -17.19
N GLY A 175 -19.86 -19.30 -17.75
CA GLY A 175 -19.40 -19.35 -19.13
C GLY A 175 -18.15 -20.20 -19.32
N ASN A 176 -17.38 -20.43 -18.26
CA ASN A 176 -16.15 -21.21 -18.34
C ASN A 176 -15.79 -21.92 -17.04
N ARG A 177 -14.97 -22.97 -17.17
CA ARG A 177 -14.48 -23.77 -16.03
C ARG A 177 -13.72 -22.95 -14.99
N ARG A 178 -13.03 -21.87 -15.38
CA ARG A 178 -12.25 -21.05 -14.44
C ARG A 178 -13.15 -20.28 -13.48
N GLU A 179 -14.34 -19.89 -13.93
CA GLU A 179 -15.35 -19.27 -13.07
C GLU A 179 -15.85 -20.23 -11.99
N LEU A 180 -15.82 -21.55 -12.22
CA LEU A 180 -16.18 -22.56 -11.19
C LEU A 180 -15.22 -22.59 -10.01
N MET A 181 -14.00 -22.05 -10.14
CA MET A 181 -13.04 -21.99 -9.03
C MET A 181 -13.34 -20.87 -8.02
N LEU A 182 -14.24 -19.96 -8.39
CA LEU A 182 -14.60 -18.80 -7.58
C LEU A 182 -15.87 -19.03 -6.75
N VAL A 183 -16.55 -20.15 -6.99
CA VAL A 183 -17.74 -20.62 -6.27
C VAL A 183 -17.28 -21.56 -5.16
#